data_AF-A0A5S3PLW8-F1
#
_entry.id   AF-A0A5S3PLW8-F1
#
_cell.length_a   1.000
_cell.length_b   1.000
_cell.length_c   1.000
_cell.angle_alpha   90.00
_cell.angle_beta   90.00
_cell.angle_gamma   90.00
#
_symmetry.space_group_name_H-M   'P 1'
#
loop_
_entity.id
_entity.type
_entity.pdbx_description
1 polymer ?
#
loop_
_entity_poly.entity_id
_entity_poly.type
_entity_poly.pdbx_seq_one_letter_code
_entity_poly.pdbx_strand_id
1 'polypeptide(L)' 'MPKRFRLTRRFPVAMTEDGYRRLKKFAKEAGLDEGEALSFLFENFDSVLNEETFGHRLRLFNAELDDRKR' A
#
# COMPACT_ATOMS: atom_id res chain seq x y z
N MET A 1 9.73 -0.34 25.49
CA MET A 1 8.28 -0.44 25.21
C MET A 1 8.06 -0.21 23.73
N PRO A 2 7.27 -1.05 23.04
CA PRO A 2 6.94 -0.81 21.64
C PRO A 2 6.26 0.55 21.49
N LYS A 3 6.55 1.25 20.38
CA LYS A 3 5.91 2.52 20.06
C LYS A 3 4.40 2.32 20.01
N ARG A 4 3.64 3.24 20.62
CA ARG A 4 2.18 3.14 20.63
C ARG A 4 1.64 3.29 19.21
N PHE A 5 0.96 2.27 18.72
CA PHE A 5 0.29 2.31 17.44
C PHE A 5 -1.00 3.15 17.58
N ARG A 6 -1.05 4.28 16.86
CA ARG A 6 -2.20 5.19 16.87
C ARG A 6 -2.41 5.78 15.48
N LEU A 7 -3.56 5.48 14.89
CA LEU A 7 -4.00 6.09 13.65
C LEU A 7 -4.36 7.56 13.91
N THR A 8 -3.52 8.49 13.45
CA THR A 8 -3.68 9.94 13.70
C THR A 8 -4.08 10.75 12.48
N ARG A 9 -4.05 10.14 11.28
CA ARG A 9 -4.36 10.81 10.02
C ARG A 9 -5.52 10.11 9.33
N ARG A 10 -6.52 10.90 8.95
CA ARG A 10 -7.58 10.49 8.02
C ARG A 10 -7.33 11.28 6.74
N PHE A 11 -7.13 10.61 5.62
CA PHE A 11 -6.91 11.25 4.33
C PHE A 11 -7.84 10.60 3.30
N PRO A 12 -8.57 11.40 2.50
CA PRO A 12 -9.40 10.86 1.43
C PRO A 12 -8.49 10.35 0.31
N VAL A 13 -8.65 9.09 -0.07
CA VAL A 13 -7.86 8.45 -1.13
C VAL A 13 -8.76 7.69 -2.09
N ALA A 14 -8.44 7.76 -3.38
CA ALA A 14 -9.06 6.94 -4.41
C ALA A 14 -8.14 5.75 -4.74
N MET A 15 -8.74 4.58 -4.96
CA MET A 15 -8.04 3.36 -5.37
C MET A 15 -8.79 2.73 -6.53
N THR A 16 -8.09 1.97 -7.38
CA THR A 16 -8.76 1.08 -8.34
C THR A 16 -9.49 -0.04 -7.60
N GLU A 17 -10.53 -0.61 -8.20
CA GLU A 17 -11.27 -1.75 -7.63
C GLU A 17 -10.35 -2.93 -7.27
N ASP A 18 -9.43 -3.28 -8.16
CA ASP A 18 -8.48 -4.37 -7.92
C ASP A 18 -7.53 -4.05 -6.76
N GLY A 19 -7.06 -2.81 -6.68
CA GLY A 19 -6.24 -2.35 -5.56
C GLY A 19 -7.00 -2.45 -4.23
N TYR A 20 -8.25 -1.99 -4.21
CA TYR A 20 -9.09 -2.01 -3.01
C TYR A 20 -9.42 -3.45 -2.58
N ARG A 21 -9.79 -4.33 -3.51
CA ARG A 21 -10.02 -5.76 -3.22
C ARG A 21 -8.79 -6.44 -2.63
N ARG A 22 -7.60 -6.13 -3.16
CA ARG A 22 -6.34 -6.66 -2.64
C ARG A 22 -6.04 -6.15 -1.23
N LEU A 23 -6.27 -4.86 -0.97
CA LEU A 23 -6.14 -4.28 0.38
C LEU A 23 -7.09 -4.99 1.36
N LYS A 24 -8.38 -5.12 1.01
CA LYS A 24 -9.38 -5.80 1.84
C LYS A 24 -9.00 -7.24 2.16
N LYS A 25 -8.54 -7.99 1.15
CA LYS A 25 -8.09 -9.37 1.33
C LYS A 25 -6.89 -9.46 2.26
N PHE A 26 -5.86 -8.65 2.01
CA PHE A 26 -4.66 -8.59 2.86
C PHE A 26 -5.00 -8.25 4.31
N ALA A 27 -5.78 -7.20 4.53
CA ALA A 27 -6.19 -6.77 5.86
C ALA A 27 -6.93 -7.89 6.61
N LYS A 28 -7.89 -8.55 5.93
CA LYS A 28 -8.63 -9.69 6.49
C LYS A 28 -7.72 -10.86 6.86
N GLU A 29 -6.80 -11.25 5.99
CA GLU A 29 -5.88 -12.38 6.22
C GLU A 29 -4.89 -12.08 7.35
N ALA A 30 -4.48 -10.82 7.51
CA ALA A 30 -3.60 -10.37 8.58
C ALA A 30 -4.32 -10.07 9.91
N GLY A 31 -5.66 -10.08 9.93
CA GLY A 31 -6.46 -9.71 11.11
C GLY A 31 -6.40 -8.22 11.45
N LEU A 32 -6.18 -7.36 10.45
CA LEU A 32 -6.03 -5.91 10.56
C LEU A 32 -7.24 -5.18 9.95
N ASP A 33 -7.50 -3.95 10.38
CA ASP A 33 -8.29 -3.01 9.59
C ASP A 33 -7.47 -2.42 8.43
N GLU A 34 -8.12 -1.75 7.47
CA GLU A 34 -7.43 -1.21 6.30
C GLU A 34 -6.40 -0.12 6.64
N GLY A 35 -6.70 0.71 7.64
CA GLY A 35 -5.78 1.75 8.11
C GLY A 35 -4.57 1.15 8.81
N GLU A 36 -4.78 0.08 9.57
CA GLU A 36 -3.70 -0.66 10.23
C GLU A 36 -2.82 -1.37 9.20
N ALA A 37 -3.43 -2.03 8.22
CA ALA A 37 -2.75 -2.68 7.11
C ALA A 37 -1.88 -1.72 6.30
N LEU A 38 -2.42 -0.54 5.96
CA LEU A 38 -1.66 0.52 5.29
C LEU A 38 -0.51 1.02 6.18
N SER A 39 -0.77 1.24 7.47
CA SER A 39 0.26 1.70 8.40
C SER A 39 1.38 0.68 8.53
N PHE A 40 1.08 -0.62 8.64
CA PHE A 40 2.07 -1.69 8.65
C PHE A 40 2.96 -1.66 7.40
N LEU A 41 2.35 -1.60 6.21
CA LEU A 41 3.09 -1.60 4.94
C LEU A 41 4.03 -0.39 4.84
N PHE A 42 3.56 0.80 5.19
CA PHE A 42 4.36 2.02 5.06
C PHE A 42 5.35 2.24 6.22
N GLU A 43 5.10 1.70 7.41
CA GLU A 43 6.07 1.71 8.51
C GLU A 43 7.22 0.71 8.30
N ASN A 44 7.01 -0.33 7.47
CA ASN A 44 8.00 -1.38 7.19
C ASN A 44 8.40 -1.44 5.70
N PHE A 45 8.21 -0.34 4.96
CA PHE A 45 8.27 -0.31 3.49
C PHE A 45 9.57 -0.88 2.92
N ASP A 46 10.72 -0.44 3.42
CA ASP A 46 12.05 -0.86 2.95
C ASP A 46 12.32 -2.35 3.24
N SER A 47 11.74 -2.89 4.32
CA SER A 47 11.91 -4.31 4.68
C SER A 47 10.94 -5.23 3.93
N VAL A 48 9.79 -4.72 3.51
CA VAL A 48 8.75 -5.50 2.81
C VAL A 48 9.02 -5.53 1.30
N LEU A 49 9.69 -4.52 0.77
CA LEU A 49 9.97 -4.42 -0.66
C LEU A 49 11.37 -4.91 -1.01
N ASN A 50 11.46 -5.61 -2.14
CA ASN A 50 12.74 -5.89 -2.77
C ASN A 50 13.13 -4.66 -3.62
N GLU A 51 14.22 -3.98 -3.23
CA GLU A 51 14.67 -2.70 -3.82
C GLU A 51 14.87 -2.79 -5.34
N GLU A 52 15.49 -3.86 -5.83
CA GLU A 52 15.81 -4.06 -7.25
C GLU A 52 14.53 -4.18 -8.10
N THR A 53 13.62 -5.06 -7.68
CA THR A 53 12.37 -5.31 -8.42
C THR A 53 11.38 -4.15 -8.30
N PHE A 54 11.36 -3.45 -7.16
CA PHE A 54 10.48 -2.32 -6.93
C PHE A 54 10.79 -1.17 -7.91
N GLY A 55 12.07 -0.79 -8.02
CA GLY A 55 12.49 0.27 -8.94
C GLY A 55 12.15 -0.03 -10.40
N HIS A 56 12.35 -1.28 -10.85
CA HIS A 56 11.96 -1.70 -12.21
C HIS A 56 10.44 -1.62 -12.43
N ARG A 57 9.65 -2.17 -11.50
CA ARG A 57 8.17 -2.16 -11.61
C ARG A 57 7.60 -0.75 -11.56
N LEU A 58 8.14 0.13 -10.73
CA LEU A 58 7.69 1.52 -10.65
C LEU A 58 7.94 2.29 -11.95
N ARG A 59 9.09 2.06 -12.60
CA ARG A 59 9.38 2.68 -13.91
C ARG A 59 8.39 2.24 -14.98
N LEU A 60 8.12 0.94 -15.09
CA LEU A 60 7.14 0.41 -16.05
C LEU A 60 5.75 0.96 -15.77
N PHE A 61 5.33 0.96 -14.51
CA PHE A 61 4.04 1.50 -14.10
C PHE A 61 3.90 2.98 -14.50
N ASN A 62 4.91 3.80 -14.24
CA ASN A 62 4.90 5.23 -14.61
C ASN A 62 4.87 5.44 -16.13
N ALA A 63 5.56 4.60 -16.90
CA ALA A 63 5.57 4.69 -18.36
C ALA A 63 4.17 4.40 -18.96
N GLU A 64 3.39 3.51 -18.35
CA GLU A 64 2.04 3.15 -18.81
C GLU A 64 0.93 4.02 -18.18
N LEU A 65 1.25 4.84 -17.17
CA LEU A 65 0.24 5.49 -16.35
C LEU A 65 -0.62 6.49 -17.13
N ASP A 66 -0.02 7.27 -18.02
CA ASP A 66 -0.74 8.28 -18.78
C ASP A 66 -1.69 7.67 -19.80
N ASP A 67 -1.32 6.54 -20.40
CA ASP A 67 -2.21 5.79 -21.30
C ASP A 67 -3.38 5.16 -20.53
N ARG A 68 -3.13 4.68 -19.31
CA ARG A 68 -4.18 4.09 -18.45
C ARG A 68 -5.17 5.11 -17.87
N LYS A 69 -4.84 6.40 -17.90
CA LYS A 69 -5.71 7.49 -17.42
C LYS A 69 -6.66 8.02 -18.51
N ARG A 70 -6.43 7.66 -19.77
CA ARG A 70 -7.27 8.03 -20.91
C ARG A 70 -8.47 7.11 -21.02
#